data_AF-A0A380FK17-F1
#
_entry.id   AF-A0A380FK17-F1
#
_cell.length_a   1.000
_cell.length_b   1.000
_cell.length_c   1.000
_cell.angle_alpha   90.00
_cell.angle_beta   90.00
_cell.angle_gamma   90.00
#
_symmetry.space_group_name_H-M   'P 1'
#
loop_
_entity.id
_entity.type
_entity.pdbx_description
1 polymer ?
#
loop_
_entity_poly.entity_id
_entity_poly.type
_entity_poly.pdbx_seq_one_letter_code
_entity_poly.pdbx_strand_id
1 'polypeptide(L)' 'MLGIEFKEGTPEAKKLIDFLQDEMGAKNIRFPETSGIGVKPVSKEGTERLVRAAIQYALDNNRKSVTLVHKGNIMKFY' A
#
# COMPACT_ATOMS: atom_id res chain seq x y z
N MET A 1 8.01 5.67 -2.56
CA MET A 1 7.34 4.75 -1.60
C MET A 1 8.24 4.60 -0.38
N LEU A 2 7.70 4.09 0.74
CA LEU A 2 8.48 3.81 1.96
C LEU A 2 9.63 2.80 1.75
N GLY A 3 9.65 2.07 0.62
CA GLY A 3 10.79 1.23 0.22
C GLY A 3 10.94 -0.05 1.05
N ILE A 4 9.87 -0.51 1.70
CA ILE A 4 9.86 -1.77 2.44
C ILE A 4 9.69 -2.91 1.44
N GLU A 5 10.83 -3.43 1.00
CA GLU A 5 10.93 -4.46 -0.04
C GLU A 5 11.97 -5.51 0.39
N PHE A 6 11.64 -6.77 0.14
CA PHE A 6 12.48 -7.92 0.43
C PHE A 6 12.82 -8.61 -0.89
N LYS A 7 14.12 -8.68 -1.18
CA LYS A 7 14.62 -9.21 -2.43
C LYS A 7 14.35 -10.72 -2.51
N GLU A 8 14.02 -11.18 -3.71
CA GLU A 8 13.89 -12.61 -4.01
C GLU A 8 15.12 -13.41 -3.54
N GLY A 9 14.86 -14.60 -3.01
CA GLY A 9 15.90 -15.54 -2.57
C GLY A 9 16.58 -15.18 -1.26
N THR A 10 16.23 -14.06 -0.61
CA THR A 10 16.78 -13.73 0.71
C THR A 10 16.00 -14.41 1.84
N PRO A 11 16.65 -14.68 2.99
CA PRO A 11 15.98 -15.26 4.16
C PRO A 11 14.78 -14.46 4.64
N GLU A 12 14.81 -13.14 4.51
CA GLU A 12 13.73 -12.25 4.94
C GLU A 12 12.50 -12.36 4.04
N ALA A 13 12.69 -12.45 2.72
CA ALA A 13 11.59 -12.66 1.78
C ALA A 13 10.92 -14.01 2.04
N LYS A 14 11.72 -15.08 2.22
CA LYS A 14 11.20 -16.41 2.58
C LYS A 14 10.42 -16.37 3.88
N LYS A 15 10.98 -15.77 4.94
CA LYS A 15 10.30 -15.65 6.24
C LYS A 15 8.95 -14.95 6.14
N LEU A 16 8.87 -13.88 5.34
CA LEU A 16 7.62 -13.14 5.16
C LEU A 16 6.60 -13.93 4.32
N ILE A 17 7.04 -14.66 3.29
CA ILE A 17 6.17 -15.54 2.50
C ILE A 17 5.60 -16.65 3.39
N ASP A 18 6.46 -17.32 4.16
CA ASP A 18 6.05 -18.38 5.09
C ASP A 18 5.01 -17.84 6.08
N PHE A 19 5.26 -16.68 6.70
CA PHE A 19 4.28 -16.02 7.59
C PHE A 19 2.94 -15.73 6.90
N LEU A 20 2.98 -15.18 5.69
CA LEU A 20 1.77 -14.84 4.94
C LEU A 20 0.97 -16.10 4.57
N GLN A 21 1.62 -17.20 4.24
CA GLN A 21 0.95 -18.44 3.84
C GLN A 21 0.47 -19.25 5.05
N ASP A 22 1.34 -19.49 6.03
CA ASP A 22 1.10 -20.41 7.13
C ASP A 22 0.27 -19.79 8.24
N GLU A 23 0.54 -18.54 8.62
CA GLU A 23 -0.17 -17.86 9.72
C GLU A 23 -1.36 -17.05 9.21
N MET A 24 -1.20 -16.36 8.08
CA MET A 24 -2.23 -15.46 7.54
C MET A 24 -3.11 -16.10 6.46
N GLY A 25 -2.81 -17.32 6.03
CA GLY A 25 -3.63 -18.11 5.10
C GLY A 25 -3.64 -17.60 3.66
N ALA A 26 -2.63 -16.83 3.24
CA ALA A 26 -2.55 -16.28 1.88
C ALA A 26 -2.31 -17.38 0.84
N LYS A 27 -3.22 -17.53 -0.12
CA LYS A 27 -3.14 -18.54 -1.20
C LYS A 27 -2.80 -17.97 -2.57
N ASN A 28 -2.70 -16.64 -2.68
CA ASN A 28 -2.68 -15.94 -3.96
C ASN A 28 -1.26 -15.60 -4.45
N ILE A 29 -0.22 -16.00 -3.72
CA ILE A 29 1.17 -15.88 -4.17
C ILE A 29 1.42 -16.98 -5.20
N ARG A 30 1.46 -16.61 -6.49
CA ARG A 30 1.49 -17.57 -7.60
C ARG A 30 2.79 -18.38 -7.70
N PHE A 31 3.91 -17.76 -7.36
CA PHE A 31 5.28 -18.30 -7.47
C PHE A 31 6.12 -17.93 -6.24
N PRO A 32 5.83 -18.52 -5.06
CA PRO A 32 6.44 -18.10 -3.79
C PRO A 32 7.98 -18.19 -3.80
N GLU A 33 8.55 -19.26 -4.36
CA GLU A 33 10.00 -19.49 -4.36
C GLU A 33 10.82 -18.47 -5.18
N THR A 34 10.18 -17.78 -6.12
CA THR A 34 10.84 -16.83 -7.04
C THR A 34 10.20 -15.44 -6.96
N SER A 35 9.64 -15.08 -5.80
CA SER A 35 9.02 -13.77 -5.57
C SER A 35 9.83 -12.93 -4.59
N GLY A 36 10.06 -11.67 -4.95
CA GLY A 36 10.31 -10.61 -3.97
C GLY A 36 8.99 -10.11 -3.38
N ILE A 37 9.01 -9.58 -2.16
CA ILE A 37 7.81 -9.07 -1.48
C ILE A 37 7.96 -7.58 -1.19
N GLY A 38 6.94 -6.80 -1.53
CA GLY A 38 6.81 -5.39 -1.16
C GLY A 38 5.63 -5.15 -0.21
N VAL A 39 5.79 -4.24 0.74
CA VAL A 39 4.73 -3.87 1.69
C VAL A 39 4.24 -2.45 1.38
N LYS A 40 2.93 -2.32 1.19
CA LYS A 40 2.27 -1.04 0.90
C LYS A 40 1.33 -0.62 2.03
N PRO A 41 1.82 0.14 3.02
CA PRO A 41 0.95 0.76 4.00
C PRO A 41 0.29 2.00 3.42
N VAL A 42 -0.99 2.18 3.71
CA VAL A 42 -1.72 3.46 3.64
C VAL A 42 -2.40 3.60 4.99
N SER A 43 -2.38 4.81 5.55
CA SER A 43 -2.97 5.07 6.86
C SER A 43 -3.99 6.19 6.81
N LYS A 44 -4.89 6.17 7.77
CA LYS A 44 -5.91 7.20 7.96
C LYS A 44 -5.26 8.56 8.19
N GLU A 45 -4.30 8.64 9.09
CA GLU A 45 -3.62 9.88 9.48
C GLU A 45 -2.84 10.48 8.31
N GLY A 46 -2.12 9.64 7.56
CA GLY A 46 -1.37 10.06 6.38
C GLY A 46 -2.28 10.61 5.29
N THR A 47 -3.38 9.90 5.03
CA THR A 47 -4.39 10.27 4.03
C THR A 47 -5.13 11.55 4.42
N GLU A 48 -5.66 11.61 5.64
CA GLU A 48 -6.43 12.76 6.14
C GLU A 48 -5.59 14.03 6.14
N ARG A 49 -4.32 13.96 6.54
CA ARG A 49 -3.41 15.12 6.50
C ARG A 49 -3.25 15.66 5.08
N LEU A 50 -3.01 14.77 4.12
CA LEU A 50 -2.82 15.15 2.71
C LEU A 50 -4.09 15.72 2.09
N VAL A 51 -5.22 15.03 2.29
CA VAL A 51 -6.51 15.46 1.76
C VAL A 51 -6.94 16.78 2.38
N ARG A 52 -6.72 16.99 3.68
CA ARG A 52 -7.00 18.26 4.36
C ARG A 52 -6.21 19.40 3.75
N ALA A 53 -4.91 19.21 3.48
CA ALA A 53 -4.09 20.22 2.83
C ALA A 53 -4.57 20.54 1.40
N ALA A 54 -4.99 19.52 0.63
CA ALA A 54 -5.52 19.71 -0.71
C ALA A 54 -6.86 20.48 -0.71
N ILE A 55 -7.75 20.19 0.24
CA ILE A 55 -9.00 20.92 0.43
C ILE A 55 -8.72 22.37 0.83
N GLN A 56 -7.82 22.60 1.79
CA GLN A 56 -7.46 23.95 2.21
C GLN A 56 -6.89 24.76 1.04
N TYR A 57 -5.98 24.18 0.26
CA TYR A 57 -5.43 24.81 -0.94
C TYR A 57 -6.52 25.18 -1.95
N ALA A 58 -7.50 24.30 -2.17
CA ALA A 58 -8.61 24.57 -3.07
C ALA A 58 -9.46 25.75 -2.60
N LEU A 59 -9.73 25.86 -1.29
CA LEU A 59 -10.43 26.99 -0.69
C LEU A 59 -9.63 28.30 -0.85
N ASP A 60 -8.34 28.29 -0.50
CA ASP A 60 -7.47 29.47 -0.54
C ASP A 60 -7.28 30.02 -1.97
N ASN A 61 -7.40 29.14 -2.99
CA ASN A 61 -7.15 29.47 -4.39
C ASN A 61 -8.42 29.42 -5.25
N ASN A 62 -9.61 29.43 -4.63
CA ASN A 62 -10.91 29.40 -5.30
C ASN A 62 -11.03 28.32 -6.39
N ARG A 63 -10.50 27.13 -6.13
CA ARG A 63 -10.60 25.97 -7.03
C ARG A 63 -11.98 25.33 -6.89
N LYS A 64 -12.55 24.91 -8.02
CA LYS A 64 -13.92 24.35 -8.08
C LYS A 64 -14.03 22.91 -7.59
N SER A 65 -12.94 22.15 -7.56
CA SER A 65 -12.98 20.74 -7.21
C SER A 65 -11.64 20.23 -6.64
N VAL A 66 -11.76 19.16 -5.86
CA VAL A 66 -10.65 18.29 -5.46
C VAL A 66 -11.03 16.88 -5.92
N THR A 67 -10.15 16.22 -6.65
CA THR A 67 -10.39 14.87 -7.17
C THR A 67 -9.54 13.87 -6.42
N LEU A 68 -10.16 12.91 -5.74
CA LEU A 68 -9.48 11.77 -5.13
C LEU A 68 -9.25 10.70 -6.19
N VAL A 69 -7.98 10.47 -6.57
CA VAL A 69 -7.61 9.43 -7.52
C VAL A 69 -7.14 8.20 -6.76
N HIS A 70 -7.77 7.05 -7.02
CA HIS A 70 -7.43 5.79 -6.37
C HIS A 70 -7.68 4.59 -7.28
N LYS A 71 -7.13 3.42 -6.91
CA LYS A 71 -7.43 2.12 -7.53
C LYS A 71 -8.21 1.20 -6.57
N GLY A 72 -9.15 1.79 -5.82
CA GLY A 72 -9.95 1.12 -4.79
C GLY A 72 -10.83 -0.04 -5.28
N ASN A 73 -11.04 -0.17 -6.60
CA ASN A 73 -11.75 -1.31 -7.17
C ASN A 73 -10.99 -2.64 -6.99
N ILE A 74 -9.64 -2.59 -7.01
CA ILE A 74 -8.77 -3.75 -6.74
C ILE A 74 -8.24 -3.70 -5.30
N MET A 75 -7.89 -2.50 -4.83
CA MET A 75 -7.17 -2.27 -3.58
C MET A 75 -8.08 -1.66 -2.50
N LYS A 76 -8.87 -2.49 -1.81
CA LYS A 76 -10.02 -2.03 -1.00
C LYS A 76 -9.73 -1.60 0.44
N PHE A 77 -8.67 -2.10 1.07
CA PHE A 77 -8.50 -2.06 2.54
C PHE A 77 -7.30 -1.22 3.01
N TYR A 78 -6.76 -0.38 2.14
CA TYR A 78 -5.68 0.55 2.48
C TYR A 78 -6.27 1.94 2.74
#